data_AF-A0A974P9C6-F1
#
_entry.id   AF-A0A974P9C6-F1
#
_cell.length_a   1.000
_cell.length_b   1.000
_cell.length_c   1.000
_cell.angle_alpha   90.00
_cell.angle_beta   90.00
_cell.angle_gamma   90.00
#
_symmetry.space_group_name_H-M   'P 1'
#
loop_
_entity.id
_entity.type
_entity.pdbx_description
1 polymer ?
#
loop_
_entity_poly.entity_id
_entity_poly.type
_entity_poly.pdbx_seq_one_letter_code
_entity_poly.pdbx_strand_id
1 'polypeptide(L)'
;MRDYLLRPAAYEELHELPGNPGREFGSKAQNQRVPDHGDLRNNDQVQLLQESFLLQMVRDEWPNLTVIRERLQQLGLAPLAADDLRLQCAAAEARMPSETLADRRERRNLLNLAFQKLCRETSSDYKGIYPFGSTADSAIMYFLVILKPGAEHARKTRRFMEQLNHSVASELKMECVSGIGGEVKGLKRLKNSYASCMLPWARSGSGKEGDVRYRDLELSPAFTPEVERKLKQLIENPDMHGFRQQLDSLMNNERDIPVITFLALRLVLLLASIAKKFELGSSSLQRYIWNSRMPVVNAHSCEEVRRLLDELALLVMEEVKKVRFSDGWHLIEAVRKYAGENFCCRLELSSLAEMFYLNEADLPRQFKQHVGIAFSDYITKLRMTKAEQLLQDNGLKVGDIARLAGYSGFGGFCSAFKKYSGQSPKAYRERFSQGRAARGC
;
A
#
# COMPACT_ATOMS: atom_id res chain seq x y z
N MET A 1 13.20 -3.71 -15.01
CA MET A 1 13.51 -3.59 -16.45
C MET A 1 12.18 -3.55 -17.19
N ARG A 2 11.97 -2.48 -17.98
CA ARG A 2 10.90 -2.18 -18.96
C ARG A 2 9.46 -1.93 -18.46
N ASP A 3 9.13 -0.63 -18.46
CA ASP A 3 8.03 0.03 -19.18
C ASP A 3 6.68 -0.70 -19.33
N TYR A 4 5.72 -0.27 -18.52
CA TYR A 4 4.31 -0.21 -18.94
C TYR A 4 3.89 1.26 -18.92
N LEU A 5 4.39 2.01 -19.89
CA LEU A 5 3.73 3.24 -20.34
C LEU A 5 2.37 2.81 -20.89
N LEU A 6 1.32 3.22 -20.18
CA LEU A 6 -0.08 3.12 -20.60
C LEU A 6 -0.19 3.61 -22.05
N ARG A 7 -0.42 2.67 -22.98
CA ARG A 7 -0.75 3.02 -24.37
C ARG A 7 -2.18 3.59 -24.40
N PRO A 8 -2.43 4.69 -25.14
CA PRO A 8 -3.76 5.32 -25.23
C PRO A 8 -4.87 4.47 -25.86
N ALA A 9 -4.55 3.30 -26.44
CA ALA A 9 -5.50 2.50 -27.20
C ALA A 9 -6.56 1.75 -26.37
N ALA A 10 -6.32 1.53 -25.07
CA ALA A 10 -7.30 0.85 -24.20
C ALA A 10 -8.55 1.70 -23.87
N TYR A 11 -8.55 2.99 -24.24
CA TYR A 11 -9.66 3.91 -23.98
C TYR A 11 -10.73 3.89 -25.10
N GLU A 12 -10.36 3.50 -26.31
CA GLU A 12 -11.29 3.47 -27.47
C GLU A 12 -12.02 2.12 -27.59
N GLU A 13 -11.41 1.02 -27.16
CA GLU A 13 -12.01 -0.33 -27.21
C GLU A 13 -13.15 -0.54 -26.18
N LEU A 14 -13.32 0.35 -25.20
CA LEU A 14 -14.47 0.33 -24.29
C LEU A 14 -15.81 0.67 -25.00
N HIS A 15 -15.76 1.27 -26.18
CA HIS A 15 -16.95 1.66 -26.95
C HIS A 15 -17.38 0.65 -28.03
N GLU A 16 -16.60 -0.40 -28.29
CA GLU A 16 -16.87 -1.34 -29.39
C GLU A 16 -17.12 -2.80 -28.94
N LEU A 17 -17.50 -3.03 -27.68
CA LEU A 17 -18.01 -4.34 -27.27
C LEU A 17 -19.45 -4.55 -27.83
N PRO A 18 -19.71 -5.61 -28.62
CA PRO A 18 -21.04 -5.89 -29.11
C PRO A 18 -21.91 -6.45 -27.97
N GLY A 19 -22.83 -5.62 -27.47
CA GLY A 19 -23.74 -5.96 -26.37
C GLY A 19 -24.37 -4.72 -25.75
N ASN A 20 -25.09 -3.95 -26.56
CA ASN A 20 -25.70 -2.68 -26.21
C ASN A 20 -26.99 -2.86 -25.38
N PRO A 21 -27.13 -2.26 -24.18
CA PRO A 21 -28.43 -1.83 -23.65
C PRO A 21 -28.54 -0.30 -23.69
N GLY A 22 -28.09 0.33 -24.77
CA GLY A 22 -28.28 1.74 -25.08
C GLY A 22 -29.58 1.97 -25.83
N ARG A 23 -30.72 1.82 -25.15
CA ARG A 23 -31.99 2.47 -25.48
C ARG A 23 -32.85 2.60 -24.22
N GLU A 24 -32.46 3.54 -23.35
CA GLU A 24 -33.33 4.31 -22.45
C GLU A 24 -32.50 5.29 -21.58
N PHE A 25 -31.76 6.18 -22.21
CA PHE A 25 -31.26 7.38 -21.55
C PHE A 25 -31.68 8.60 -22.37
N GLY A 26 -32.98 8.87 -22.34
CA GLY A 26 -33.60 10.07 -22.89
C GLY A 26 -33.71 11.16 -21.83
N SER A 27 -33.03 12.27 -22.07
CA SER A 27 -33.31 13.62 -21.56
C SER A 27 -33.17 13.88 -20.04
N LYS A 28 -32.01 14.44 -19.65
CA LYS A 28 -31.83 15.58 -18.72
C LYS A 28 -30.35 15.68 -18.30
N ALA A 29 -29.52 16.36 -19.10
CA ALA A 29 -28.27 17.02 -18.66
C ALA A 29 -27.53 17.67 -19.84
N GLN A 30 -28.19 18.59 -20.55
CA GLN A 30 -27.53 19.43 -21.55
C GLN A 30 -27.06 20.73 -20.86
N ASN A 31 -25.92 20.65 -20.18
CA ASN A 31 -25.00 21.75 -19.85
C ASN A 31 -23.96 21.29 -18.82
N GLN A 32 -23.01 20.46 -19.24
CA GLN A 32 -21.76 20.30 -18.49
C GLN A 32 -20.60 20.38 -19.48
N ARG A 33 -19.72 21.36 -19.21
CA ARG A 33 -18.44 21.55 -19.90
C ARG A 33 -17.73 20.20 -19.97
N VAL A 34 -17.31 19.81 -21.18
CA VAL A 34 -16.39 18.68 -21.38
C VAL A 34 -15.18 18.92 -20.46
N PRO A 35 -14.90 18.03 -19.48
CA PRO A 35 -13.74 18.19 -18.61
C PRO A 35 -12.47 18.13 -19.46
N ASP A 36 -11.57 19.08 -19.25
CA ASP A 36 -10.25 19.10 -19.88
C ASP A 36 -9.53 17.78 -19.62
N HIS A 37 -9.19 17.03 -20.67
CA HIS A 37 -8.56 15.71 -20.57
C HIS A 37 -7.22 15.74 -19.80
N GLY A 38 -6.59 16.93 -19.66
CA GLY A 38 -5.41 17.13 -18.83
C GLY A 38 -5.66 17.01 -17.32
N ASP A 39 -6.82 17.44 -16.83
CA ASP A 39 -7.16 17.42 -15.40
C ASP A 39 -7.51 16.00 -14.89
N LEU A 40 -8.08 15.16 -15.75
CA LEU A 40 -8.38 13.75 -15.43
C LEU A 40 -7.10 12.93 -15.23
N ARG A 41 -6.12 13.03 -16.15
CA ARG A 41 -4.83 12.33 -16.03
C ARG A 41 -4.01 12.77 -14.81
N ASN A 42 -4.14 14.03 -14.43
CA ASN A 42 -3.51 14.57 -13.23
C ASN A 42 -4.00 13.92 -11.95
N ASN A 43 -5.32 13.75 -11.87
CA ASN A 43 -5.94 13.17 -10.71
C ASN A 43 -5.53 11.69 -10.55
N ASP A 44 -5.45 10.95 -11.65
CA ASP A 44 -5.08 9.53 -11.64
C ASP A 44 -3.67 9.28 -11.10
N GLN A 45 -2.67 10.07 -11.48
CA GLN A 45 -1.30 9.88 -10.99
C GLN A 45 -1.15 10.21 -9.52
N VAL A 46 -1.79 11.29 -9.06
CA VAL A 46 -1.80 11.67 -7.65
C VAL A 46 -2.53 10.59 -6.84
N GLN A 47 -3.66 10.10 -7.33
CA GLN A 47 -4.42 9.03 -6.70
C GLN A 47 -3.59 7.75 -6.58
N LEU A 48 -2.93 7.29 -7.65
CA LEU A 48 -2.07 6.10 -7.59
C LEU A 48 -0.93 6.24 -6.55
N LEU A 49 -0.39 7.44 -6.38
CA LEU A 49 0.63 7.71 -5.38
C LEU A 49 0.06 7.73 -3.96
N GLN A 50 -1.15 8.27 -3.77
CA GLN A 50 -1.89 8.16 -2.52
C GLN A 50 -2.14 6.68 -2.18
N GLU A 51 -2.69 5.90 -3.12
CA GLU A 51 -2.97 4.48 -2.93
C GLU A 51 -1.71 3.68 -2.59
N SER A 52 -0.62 3.92 -3.32
CA SER A 52 0.67 3.28 -3.08
C SER A 52 1.20 3.61 -1.67
N PHE A 53 1.09 4.87 -1.24
CA PHE A 53 1.53 5.27 0.10
C PHE A 53 0.65 4.70 1.21
N LEU A 54 -0.68 4.67 1.02
CA LEU A 54 -1.60 4.03 1.97
C LEU A 54 -1.31 2.54 2.11
N LEU A 55 -0.97 1.86 1.01
CA LEU A 55 -0.55 0.46 1.02
C LEU A 55 0.76 0.25 1.77
N GLN A 56 1.76 1.12 1.56
CA GLN A 56 3.01 1.09 2.34
C GLN A 56 2.74 1.34 3.82
N MET A 57 1.82 2.25 4.17
CA MET A 57 1.46 2.56 5.54
C MET A 57 0.97 1.34 6.34
N VAL A 58 0.18 0.47 5.71
CA VAL A 58 -0.38 -0.73 6.37
C VAL A 58 0.56 -1.93 6.33
N ARG A 59 1.53 -1.97 5.40
CA ARG A 59 2.44 -3.12 5.22
C ARG A 59 3.82 -2.90 5.84
N ASP A 60 4.39 -1.71 5.67
CA ASP A 60 5.82 -1.47 5.89
C ASP A 60 6.11 -0.95 7.31
N GLU A 61 7.40 -0.96 7.65
CA GLU A 61 7.96 -0.35 8.85
C GLU A 61 8.36 1.10 8.61
N TRP A 62 8.07 1.93 9.62
CA TRP A 62 8.34 3.35 9.59
C TRP A 62 9.22 3.75 10.78
N PRO A 63 10.16 4.68 10.59
CA PRO A 63 11.07 5.10 11.66
C PRO A 63 10.29 5.82 12.77
N ASN A 64 9.35 6.67 12.39
CA ASN A 64 8.48 7.37 13.33
C ASN A 64 7.16 7.81 12.66
N LEU A 65 6.19 8.20 13.49
CA LEU A 65 4.87 8.65 13.03
C LEU A 65 4.91 10.04 12.39
N THR A 66 5.87 10.88 12.75
CA THR A 66 6.03 12.23 12.22
C THR A 66 6.26 12.19 10.71
N VAL A 67 7.13 11.29 10.25
CA VAL A 67 7.41 11.07 8.82
C VAL A 67 6.14 10.65 8.06
N ILE A 68 5.33 9.77 8.65
CA ILE A 68 4.06 9.35 8.04
C ILE A 68 3.10 10.54 7.92
N ARG A 69 2.95 11.33 9.00
CA ARG A 69 2.04 12.48 9.03
C ARG A 69 2.44 13.58 8.06
N GLU A 70 3.73 13.92 8.00
CA GLU A 70 4.28 14.87 7.02
C GLU A 70 3.97 14.40 5.60
N ARG A 71 4.15 13.10 5.32
CA ARG A 71 3.89 12.54 3.99
C ARG A 71 2.41 12.52 3.63
N LEU A 72 1.52 12.21 4.58
CA LEU A 72 0.07 12.33 4.40
C LEU A 72 -0.33 13.76 4.02
N GLN A 73 0.22 14.76 4.70
CA GLN A 73 -0.04 16.16 4.36
C GLN A 73 0.45 16.53 2.96
N GLN A 74 1.65 16.10 2.57
CA GLN A 74 2.20 16.34 1.23
C GLN A 74 1.34 15.74 0.11
N LEU A 75 0.73 14.58 0.37
CA LEU A 75 -0.14 13.87 -0.58
C LEU A 75 -1.60 14.36 -0.55
N GLY A 76 -1.93 15.39 0.23
CA GLY A 76 -3.31 15.90 0.33
C GLY A 76 -4.24 15.03 1.19
N LEU A 77 -3.68 14.12 1.98
CA LEU A 77 -4.38 13.21 2.88
C LEU A 77 -4.37 13.74 4.34
N ALA A 78 -4.39 15.06 4.51
CA ALA A 78 -4.28 15.72 5.82
C ALA A 78 -5.28 15.21 6.89
N PRO A 79 -6.53 14.83 6.56
CA PRO A 79 -7.45 14.24 7.56
C PRO A 79 -6.93 12.97 8.24
N LEU A 80 -6.09 12.18 7.55
CA LEU A 80 -5.45 10.99 8.12
C LEU A 80 -4.23 11.32 9.01
N ALA A 81 -3.79 12.57 9.05
CA ALA A 81 -2.66 13.02 9.87
C ALA A 81 -3.08 13.59 11.24
N ALA A 82 -4.39 13.60 11.55
CA ALA A 82 -4.93 14.12 12.80
C ALA A 82 -4.45 13.36 14.05
N ASP A 83 -4.38 14.04 15.19
CA ASP A 83 -3.95 13.46 16.47
C ASP A 83 -5.02 12.57 17.11
N ASP A 84 -6.29 12.95 17.01
CA ASP A 84 -7.45 12.24 17.54
C ASP A 84 -8.10 11.28 16.52
N LEU A 85 -7.31 10.81 15.55
CA LEU A 85 -7.78 9.98 14.46
C LEU A 85 -8.38 8.66 14.97
N ARG A 86 -9.63 8.40 14.58
CA ARG A 86 -10.26 7.07 14.68
C ARG A 86 -10.48 6.54 13.29
N LEU A 87 -10.08 5.29 13.07
CA LEU A 87 -10.08 4.71 11.75
C LEU A 87 -10.48 3.25 11.77
N GLN A 88 -10.96 2.79 10.62
CA GLN A 88 -11.30 1.41 10.34
C GLN A 88 -10.85 1.06 8.93
N CYS A 89 -10.23 -0.10 8.77
CA CYS A 89 -9.92 -0.67 7.46
C CYS A 89 -11.11 -1.50 6.99
N ALA A 90 -11.40 -1.43 5.70
CA ALA A 90 -12.29 -2.37 5.04
C ALA A 90 -11.57 -2.97 3.81
N ALA A 91 -11.99 -4.16 3.40
CA ALA A 91 -11.52 -4.84 2.21
C ALA A 91 -12.71 -5.33 1.40
N ALA A 92 -12.60 -5.28 0.08
CA ALA A 92 -13.51 -5.88 -0.88
C ALA A 92 -12.71 -6.74 -1.84
N GLU A 93 -13.12 -8.00 -2.02
CA GLU A 93 -12.56 -8.92 -3.00
C GLU A 93 -13.63 -9.30 -4.02
N ALA A 94 -13.35 -9.03 -5.30
CA ALA A 94 -14.20 -9.45 -6.41
C ALA A 94 -13.96 -10.92 -6.73
N ARG A 95 -15.03 -11.72 -6.69
CA ARG A 95 -15.01 -13.11 -7.15
C ARG A 95 -15.38 -13.18 -8.61
N MET A 96 -14.41 -13.64 -9.39
CA MET A 96 -14.55 -13.76 -10.84
C MET A 96 -15.39 -15.00 -11.21
N PRO A 97 -16.33 -14.90 -12.16
CA PRO A 97 -17.02 -16.07 -12.70
C PRO A 97 -16.02 -17.05 -13.35
N SER A 98 -16.24 -18.36 -13.19
CA SER A 98 -15.38 -19.40 -13.78
C SER A 98 -15.76 -19.68 -15.24
N GLU A 99 -15.09 -19.09 -16.23
CA GLU A 99 -15.29 -19.37 -17.69
C GLU A 99 -13.97 -19.62 -18.43
N THR A 100 -13.90 -20.52 -19.46
CA THR A 100 -12.77 -21.17 -20.23
C THR A 100 -11.62 -20.32 -20.83
N LEU A 101 -10.47 -20.97 -21.15
CA LEU A 101 -9.06 -20.58 -20.86
C LEU A 101 -8.29 -19.52 -21.69
N ALA A 102 -8.66 -19.14 -22.92
CA ALA A 102 -7.82 -18.24 -23.73
C ALA A 102 -8.21 -16.75 -23.61
N ASP A 103 -9.50 -16.48 -23.53
CA ASP A 103 -10.10 -15.14 -23.36
C ASP A 103 -10.06 -14.67 -21.88
N ARG A 104 -9.64 -15.53 -20.95
CA ARG A 104 -9.66 -15.28 -19.49
C ARG A 104 -8.79 -14.12 -19.06
N ARG A 105 -7.59 -13.95 -19.63
CA ARG A 105 -6.58 -13.08 -18.99
C ARG A 105 -6.86 -11.60 -19.26
N GLU A 106 -7.14 -11.24 -20.51
CA GLU A 106 -7.50 -9.87 -20.89
C GLU A 106 -8.85 -9.50 -20.28
N ARG A 107 -9.88 -10.36 -20.43
CA ARG A 107 -11.19 -10.14 -19.81
C ARG A 107 -11.11 -10.02 -18.28
N ARG A 108 -10.30 -10.84 -17.61
CA ARG A 108 -10.07 -10.73 -16.14
C ARG A 108 -9.37 -9.42 -15.78
N ASN A 109 -8.39 -8.98 -16.56
CA ASN A 109 -7.71 -7.71 -16.32
C ASN A 109 -8.69 -6.52 -16.47
N LEU A 110 -9.55 -6.56 -17.49
CA LEU A 110 -10.61 -5.56 -17.70
C LEU A 110 -11.62 -5.55 -16.56
N LEU A 111 -12.10 -6.73 -16.13
CA LEU A 111 -13.03 -6.83 -14.99
C LEU A 111 -12.39 -6.34 -13.68
N ASN A 112 -11.12 -6.66 -13.44
CA ASN A 112 -10.38 -6.13 -12.29
C ASN A 112 -10.26 -4.60 -12.36
N LEU A 113 -9.96 -4.04 -13.53
CA LEU A 113 -9.87 -2.60 -13.71
C LEU A 113 -11.24 -1.93 -13.48
N ALA A 114 -12.31 -2.52 -14.01
CA ALA A 114 -13.68 -2.06 -13.80
C ALA A 114 -14.08 -2.11 -12.33
N PHE A 115 -13.73 -3.19 -11.62
CA PHE A 115 -13.92 -3.32 -10.18
C PHE A 115 -13.19 -2.23 -9.38
N GLN A 116 -11.90 -1.99 -9.69
CA GLN A 116 -11.14 -0.94 -9.02
C GLN A 116 -11.71 0.45 -9.30
N LYS A 117 -12.16 0.71 -10.54
CA LYS A 117 -12.80 1.97 -10.91
C LYS A 117 -14.10 2.17 -10.13
N LEU A 118 -14.96 1.17 -10.08
CA LEU A 118 -16.20 1.21 -9.31
C LEU A 118 -15.95 1.43 -7.81
N CYS A 119 -14.91 0.81 -7.25
CA CYS A 119 -14.48 1.06 -5.86
C CYS A 119 -14.08 2.52 -5.62
N ARG A 120 -13.35 3.13 -6.56
CA ARG A 120 -12.93 4.55 -6.49
C ARG A 120 -14.14 5.49 -6.62
N GLU A 121 -15.04 5.21 -7.55
CA GLU A 121 -16.25 5.99 -7.77
C GLU A 121 -17.17 5.93 -6.55
N THR A 122 -17.48 4.72 -6.07
CA THR A 122 -18.33 4.53 -4.88
C THR A 122 -17.73 5.19 -3.64
N SER A 123 -16.41 5.14 -3.46
CA SER A 123 -15.76 5.79 -2.31
C SER A 123 -15.71 7.31 -2.43
N SER A 124 -15.71 7.87 -3.63
CA SER A 124 -15.71 9.32 -3.86
C SER A 124 -16.98 10.01 -3.36
N ASP A 125 -18.11 9.28 -3.30
CA ASP A 125 -19.37 9.75 -2.72
C ASP A 125 -19.30 9.91 -1.20
N TYR A 126 -18.31 9.29 -0.55
CA TYR A 126 -18.15 9.28 0.90
C TYR A 126 -16.94 10.10 1.35
N LYS A 127 -17.20 11.23 2.01
CA LYS A 127 -16.13 12.02 2.65
C LYS A 127 -15.38 11.21 3.70
N GLY A 128 -14.05 11.16 3.59
CA GLY A 128 -13.19 10.47 4.56
C GLY A 128 -13.15 8.95 4.40
N ILE A 129 -13.43 8.44 3.21
CA ILE A 129 -13.08 7.07 2.77
C ILE A 129 -11.98 7.19 1.73
N TYR A 130 -10.89 6.46 1.93
CA TYR A 130 -9.73 6.50 1.04
C TYR A 130 -9.48 5.10 0.48
N PRO A 131 -9.76 4.85 -0.82
CA PRO A 131 -9.48 3.57 -1.45
C PRO A 131 -7.96 3.40 -1.64
N PHE A 132 -7.48 2.17 -1.59
CA PHE A 132 -6.12 1.81 -1.97
C PHE A 132 -6.03 0.32 -2.36
N GLY A 133 -5.25 0.02 -3.39
CA GLY A 133 -5.10 -1.33 -3.91
C GLY A 133 -3.66 -1.66 -4.27
N SER A 134 -3.40 -2.96 -4.48
CA SER A 134 -2.12 -3.42 -5.01
C SER A 134 -2.28 -3.69 -6.51
N THR A 135 -1.32 -3.26 -7.32
CA THR A 135 -1.25 -3.67 -8.73
C THR A 135 -0.98 -5.16 -8.91
N ALA A 136 -0.42 -5.82 -7.89
CA ALA A 136 -0.18 -7.26 -7.89
C ALA A 136 -1.45 -8.09 -7.61
N ASP A 137 -2.43 -7.51 -6.90
CA ASP A 137 -3.70 -8.16 -6.54
C ASP A 137 -4.88 -7.29 -6.97
N SER A 138 -5.11 -7.19 -8.27
CA SER A 138 -6.11 -6.26 -8.81
C SER A 138 -7.56 -6.65 -8.52
N ALA A 139 -7.80 -7.86 -8.00
CA ALA A 139 -9.11 -8.33 -7.56
C ALA A 139 -9.49 -7.86 -6.14
N ILE A 140 -8.57 -7.23 -5.41
CA ILE A 140 -8.78 -6.79 -4.03
C ILE A 140 -8.58 -5.29 -3.93
N MET A 141 -9.54 -4.61 -3.29
CA MET A 141 -9.44 -3.20 -2.91
C MET A 141 -9.58 -3.05 -1.40
N TYR A 142 -8.80 -2.14 -0.84
CA TYR A 142 -8.85 -1.79 0.58
C TYR A 142 -9.31 -0.34 0.73
N PHE A 143 -9.81 -0.02 1.92
CA PHE A 143 -10.34 1.30 2.24
C PHE A 143 -9.94 1.71 3.64
N LEU A 144 -9.42 2.92 3.81
CA LEU A 144 -9.29 3.56 5.12
C LEU A 144 -10.51 4.46 5.34
N VAL A 145 -11.27 4.17 6.39
CA VAL A 145 -12.46 4.93 6.76
C VAL A 145 -12.17 5.72 8.03
N ILE A 146 -12.25 7.05 7.94
CA ILE A 146 -12.21 7.93 9.11
C ILE A 146 -13.58 7.89 9.79
N LEU A 147 -13.56 7.56 11.08
CA LEU A 147 -14.73 7.54 11.96
C LEU A 147 -14.76 8.81 12.81
N LYS A 148 -15.93 9.44 12.89
CA LYS A 148 -16.19 10.54 13.84
C LYS A 148 -17.07 10.04 14.98
N PRO A 149 -17.09 10.71 16.13
CA PRO A 149 -18.05 10.41 17.19
C PRO A 149 -19.49 10.59 16.69
N GLY A 150 -20.40 9.70 17.11
CA GLY A 150 -21.84 9.77 16.81
C GLY A 150 -22.41 8.53 16.14
N ALA A 151 -23.70 8.24 16.39
CA ALA A 151 -24.38 7.03 15.93
C ALA A 151 -24.40 6.88 14.40
N GLU A 152 -24.44 8.00 13.66
CA GLU A 152 -24.39 8.03 12.20
C GLU A 152 -23.06 7.49 11.65
N HIS A 153 -21.96 7.83 12.32
CA HIS A 153 -20.62 7.41 11.91
C HIS A 153 -20.31 5.96 12.30
N ALA A 154 -20.95 5.44 13.36
CA ALA A 154 -20.80 4.05 13.80
C ALA A 154 -21.21 3.03 12.72
N ARG A 155 -22.06 3.42 11.76
CA ARG A 155 -22.50 2.56 10.65
C ARG A 155 -21.96 2.98 9.29
N LYS A 156 -21.14 4.03 9.22
CA LYS A 156 -20.64 4.60 7.96
C LYS A 156 -19.92 3.57 7.10
N THR A 157 -18.94 2.86 7.67
CA THR A 157 -18.20 1.80 6.96
C THR A 157 -19.14 0.74 6.42
N ARG A 158 -20.13 0.32 7.22
CA ARG A 158 -21.09 -0.70 6.81
C ARG A 158 -21.95 -0.25 5.65
N ARG A 159 -22.57 0.93 5.74
CA ARG A 159 -23.41 1.49 4.68
C ARG A 159 -22.62 1.60 3.37
N PHE A 160 -21.37 2.06 3.46
CA PHE A 160 -20.46 2.11 2.32
C PHE A 160 -20.21 0.73 1.72
N MET A 161 -19.86 -0.28 2.53
CA MET A 161 -19.59 -1.64 2.02
C MET A 161 -20.85 -2.32 1.44
N GLU A 162 -22.03 -2.10 2.05
CA GLU A 162 -23.31 -2.60 1.53
C GLU A 162 -23.62 -1.98 0.15
N GLN A 163 -23.43 -0.65 0.01
CA GLN A 163 -23.59 0.02 -1.27
C GLN A 163 -22.59 -0.49 -2.30
N LEU A 164 -21.30 -0.64 -1.93
CA LEU A 164 -20.27 -1.15 -2.84
C LEU A 164 -20.60 -2.57 -3.31
N ASN A 165 -20.98 -3.47 -2.41
CA ASN A 165 -21.36 -4.83 -2.76
C ASN A 165 -22.58 -4.85 -3.71
N HIS A 166 -23.56 -3.98 -3.46
CA HIS A 166 -24.71 -3.84 -4.35
C HIS A 166 -24.30 -3.36 -5.74
N SER A 167 -23.51 -2.29 -5.84
CA SER A 167 -22.99 -1.76 -7.11
C SER A 167 -22.18 -2.81 -7.88
N VAL A 168 -21.31 -3.56 -7.21
CA VAL A 168 -20.52 -4.63 -7.87
C VAL A 168 -21.42 -5.73 -8.42
N ALA A 169 -22.45 -6.13 -7.67
CA ALA A 169 -23.41 -7.15 -8.12
C ALA A 169 -24.30 -6.65 -9.26
N SER A 170 -24.78 -5.40 -9.22
CA SER A 170 -25.69 -4.85 -10.23
C SER A 170 -24.98 -4.44 -11.52
N GLU A 171 -23.82 -3.78 -11.41
CA GLU A 171 -23.13 -3.18 -12.56
C GLU A 171 -22.13 -4.15 -13.21
N LEU A 172 -21.42 -4.93 -12.40
CA LEU A 172 -20.38 -5.84 -12.90
C LEU A 172 -20.83 -7.31 -12.94
N LYS A 173 -22.00 -7.64 -12.37
CA LYS A 173 -22.51 -9.02 -12.28
C LYS A 173 -21.52 -9.98 -11.62
N MET A 174 -20.78 -9.48 -10.62
CA MET A 174 -19.80 -10.26 -9.85
C MET A 174 -20.23 -10.37 -8.39
N GLU A 175 -19.85 -11.46 -7.75
CA GLU A 175 -19.93 -11.57 -6.29
C GLU A 175 -18.78 -10.76 -5.65
N CYS A 176 -19.09 -10.07 -4.56
CA CYS A 176 -18.11 -9.31 -3.78
C CYS A 176 -18.09 -9.82 -2.34
N VAL A 177 -16.91 -10.23 -1.87
CA VAL A 177 -16.71 -10.55 -0.46
C VAL A 177 -16.08 -9.34 0.23
N SER A 178 -16.81 -8.79 1.18
CA SER A 178 -16.36 -7.65 1.97
C SER A 178 -15.97 -8.03 3.40
N GLY A 179 -14.94 -7.39 3.92
CA GLY A 179 -14.59 -7.46 5.33
C GLY A 179 -14.33 -6.10 5.95
N ILE A 180 -14.73 -5.95 7.22
CA ILE A 180 -14.57 -4.71 8.00
C ILE A 180 -13.73 -5.05 9.23
N GLY A 181 -12.60 -4.36 9.38
CA GLY A 181 -11.69 -4.54 10.51
C GLY A 181 -12.19 -3.85 11.78
N GLY A 182 -11.51 -4.08 12.90
CA GLY A 182 -11.81 -3.41 14.17
C GLY A 182 -11.51 -1.90 14.13
N GLU A 183 -12.25 -1.09 14.91
CA GLU A 183 -11.92 0.33 15.10
C GLU A 183 -10.60 0.48 15.87
N VAL A 184 -9.75 1.40 15.41
CA VAL A 184 -8.49 1.71 16.08
C VAL A 184 -8.29 3.21 16.25
N LYS A 185 -7.61 3.58 17.34
CA LYS A 185 -7.25 4.96 17.66
C LYS A 185 -5.80 5.22 17.23
N GLY A 186 -5.62 6.18 16.33
CA GLY A 186 -4.34 6.59 15.78
C GLY A 186 -3.69 5.58 14.84
N LEU A 187 -2.57 5.99 14.27
CA LEU A 187 -1.85 5.20 13.24
C LEU A 187 -1.07 4.01 13.80
N LYS A 188 -0.72 3.99 15.10
CA LYS A 188 0.07 2.90 15.70
C LYS A 188 -0.62 1.53 15.61
N ARG A 189 -1.96 1.51 15.70
CA ARG A 189 -2.76 0.28 15.67
C ARG A 189 -3.40 0.03 14.30
N LEU A 190 -3.07 0.83 13.28
CA LEU A 190 -3.62 0.72 11.93
C LEU A 190 -3.51 -0.70 11.36
N LYS A 191 -2.36 -1.36 11.56
CA LYS A 191 -2.11 -2.72 11.08
C LYS A 191 -3.06 -3.76 11.70
N ASN A 192 -3.60 -3.52 12.90
CA ASN A 192 -4.60 -4.39 13.53
C ASN A 192 -5.95 -4.28 12.81
N SER A 193 -6.38 -3.07 12.44
CA SER A 193 -7.58 -2.89 11.64
C SER A 193 -7.42 -3.52 10.25
N TYR A 194 -6.26 -3.35 9.62
CA TYR A 194 -5.95 -3.95 8.32
C TYR A 194 -5.90 -5.49 8.35
N ALA A 195 -5.31 -6.11 9.37
CA ALA A 195 -5.30 -7.57 9.47
C ALA A 195 -6.71 -8.15 9.71
N SER A 196 -7.49 -7.51 10.58
CA SER A 196 -8.85 -7.98 10.90
C SER A 196 -9.83 -7.85 9.73
N CYS A 197 -9.66 -6.88 8.83
CA CYS A 197 -10.55 -6.76 7.65
C CYS A 197 -10.37 -7.88 6.62
N MET A 198 -9.31 -8.70 6.73
CA MET A 198 -9.05 -9.85 5.85
C MET A 198 -9.65 -11.17 6.36
N LEU A 199 -10.18 -11.21 7.59
CA LEU A 199 -10.74 -12.43 8.19
C LEU A 199 -11.91 -13.06 7.41
N PRO A 200 -12.81 -12.30 6.76
CA PRO A 200 -13.94 -12.89 6.05
C PRO A 200 -13.56 -13.81 4.87
N TRP A 201 -12.32 -13.72 4.37
CA TRP A 201 -11.81 -14.62 3.35
C TRP A 201 -11.62 -16.07 3.86
N ALA A 202 -11.47 -16.28 5.18
CA ALA A 202 -11.25 -17.60 5.81
C ALA A 202 -12.43 -18.55 5.69
N ARG A 203 -13.64 -18.01 5.65
CA ARG A 203 -14.87 -18.80 5.68
C ARG A 203 -15.60 -18.82 4.34
N SER A 204 -15.19 -17.94 3.44
CA SER A 204 -15.66 -17.80 2.07
C SER A 204 -15.46 -19.04 1.18
N GLY A 205 -14.44 -19.87 1.45
CA GLY A 205 -14.20 -21.13 0.73
C GLY A 205 -15.16 -22.27 1.09
N SER A 206 -16.01 -22.09 2.11
CA SER A 206 -16.90 -23.14 2.65
C SER A 206 -18.36 -23.07 2.17
N GLY A 207 -18.69 -22.19 1.22
CA GLY A 207 -20.04 -22.13 0.62
C GLY A 207 -21.17 -21.71 1.56
N LYS A 208 -20.89 -21.31 2.81
CA LYS A 208 -21.89 -20.76 3.72
C LYS A 208 -21.92 -19.24 3.59
N GLU A 209 -22.80 -18.77 2.72
CA GLU A 209 -23.35 -17.42 2.82
C GLU A 209 -23.87 -17.21 4.23
N GLY A 210 -23.25 -16.28 4.94
CA GLY A 210 -23.63 -15.94 6.29
C GLY A 210 -22.89 -14.69 6.67
N ASP A 211 -23.64 -13.61 6.84
CA ASP A 211 -23.28 -12.36 7.50
C ASP A 211 -22.77 -12.67 8.93
N VAL A 212 -21.58 -13.26 9.05
CA VAL A 212 -20.95 -13.54 10.35
C VAL A 212 -20.29 -12.27 10.81
N ARG A 213 -21.09 -11.53 11.57
CA ARG A 213 -20.79 -10.35 12.35
C ARG A 213 -19.58 -10.59 13.26
N TYR A 214 -18.38 -10.19 12.84
CA TYR A 214 -17.18 -10.01 13.70
C TYR A 214 -17.34 -8.85 14.70
N ARG A 215 -18.57 -8.53 15.08
CA ARG A 215 -18.99 -7.24 15.64
C ARG A 215 -18.40 -6.96 17.01
N ASP A 216 -17.95 -7.99 17.72
CA ASP A 216 -17.63 -7.92 19.15
C ASP A 216 -16.32 -8.61 19.54
N LEU A 217 -15.52 -9.10 18.60
CA LEU A 217 -14.16 -9.51 18.93
C LEU A 217 -13.33 -8.24 19.09
N GLU A 218 -13.15 -7.80 20.33
CA GLU A 218 -12.05 -6.91 20.70
C GLU A 218 -10.73 -7.63 20.37
N LEU A 219 -10.34 -7.67 19.09
CA LEU A 219 -9.05 -8.21 18.61
C LEU A 219 -7.92 -7.21 18.85
N SER A 220 -8.27 -5.94 19.10
CA SER A 220 -7.35 -4.83 19.37
C SER A 220 -6.38 -5.06 20.55
N PRO A 221 -6.72 -5.80 21.63
CA PRO A 221 -5.79 -6.15 22.70
C PRO A 221 -4.87 -7.34 22.38
N ALA A 222 -5.22 -8.23 21.43
CA ALA A 222 -4.50 -9.48 21.24
C ALA A 222 -3.08 -9.29 20.67
N PHE A 223 -2.86 -8.22 19.90
CA PHE A 223 -1.54 -7.86 19.36
C PHE A 223 -1.18 -6.42 19.76
N THR A 224 -0.55 -6.27 20.93
CA THR A 224 -0.14 -4.97 21.47
C THR A 224 1.18 -4.48 20.87
N PRO A 225 1.47 -3.16 20.93
CA PRO A 225 2.77 -2.64 20.53
C PRO A 225 3.95 -3.27 21.29
N GLU A 226 3.76 -3.70 22.54
CA GLU A 226 4.76 -4.40 23.33
C GLU A 226 5.06 -5.80 22.77
N VAL A 227 4.02 -6.55 22.41
CA VAL A 227 4.13 -7.85 21.76
C VAL A 227 4.84 -7.71 20.40
N GLU A 228 4.43 -6.75 19.59
CA GLU A 228 5.04 -6.45 18.29
C GLU A 228 6.54 -6.14 18.45
N ARG A 229 6.90 -5.28 19.42
CA ARG A 229 8.28 -4.93 19.71
C ARG A 229 9.11 -6.15 20.13
N LYS A 230 8.58 -6.99 21.02
CA LYS A 230 9.29 -8.19 21.50
C LYS A 230 9.53 -9.19 20.38
N LEU A 231 8.50 -9.50 19.57
CA LEU A 231 8.62 -10.40 18.42
C LEU A 231 9.61 -9.85 17.39
N LYS A 232 9.55 -8.56 17.09
CA LYS A 232 10.50 -7.90 16.20
C LYS A 232 11.94 -8.07 16.70
N GLN A 233 12.19 -7.84 17.98
CA GLN A 233 13.53 -8.02 18.57
C GLN A 233 14.03 -9.45 18.45
N LEU A 234 13.18 -10.46 18.64
CA LEU A 234 13.51 -11.88 18.51
C LEU A 234 13.80 -12.30 17.05
N ILE A 235 13.16 -11.67 16.07
CA ILE A 235 13.40 -11.92 14.65
C ILE A 235 14.67 -11.20 14.18
N GLU A 236 14.83 -9.93 14.56
CA GLU A 236 15.98 -9.10 14.16
C GLU A 236 17.28 -9.50 14.87
N ASN A 237 17.20 -10.07 16.08
CA ASN A 237 18.27 -10.80 16.76
C ASN A 237 17.92 -12.30 16.74
N PRO A 238 18.26 -13.04 15.67
CA PRO A 238 17.66 -14.33 15.34
C PRO A 238 17.64 -15.35 16.49
N ASP A 239 16.55 -15.34 17.25
CA ASP A 239 16.28 -16.22 18.38
C ASP A 239 14.97 -16.97 18.12
N MET A 240 15.10 -18.08 17.40
CA MET A 240 13.97 -18.95 17.06
C MET A 240 13.34 -19.59 18.31
N HIS A 241 14.12 -19.87 19.35
CA HIS A 241 13.59 -20.46 20.58
C HIS A 241 12.71 -19.46 21.33
N GLY A 242 13.19 -18.23 21.53
CA GLY A 242 12.41 -17.16 22.13
C GLY A 242 11.19 -16.78 21.27
N PHE A 243 11.31 -16.80 19.94
CA PHE A 243 10.18 -16.59 19.03
C PHE A 243 9.09 -17.65 19.24
N ARG A 244 9.44 -18.93 19.25
CA ARG A 244 8.49 -20.03 19.51
C ARG A 244 7.83 -19.89 20.87
N GLN A 245 8.58 -19.62 21.93
CA GLN A 245 8.00 -19.39 23.25
C GLN A 245 6.99 -18.23 23.27
N GLN A 246 7.28 -17.14 22.55
CA GLN A 246 6.37 -16.02 22.45
C GLN A 246 5.13 -16.35 21.61
N LEU A 247 5.29 -17.09 20.52
CA LEU A 247 4.18 -17.58 19.70
C LEU A 247 3.25 -18.47 20.52
N ASP A 248 3.82 -19.37 21.30
CA ASP A 248 3.10 -20.27 22.21
C ASP A 248 2.31 -19.49 23.25
N SER A 249 2.94 -18.49 23.87
CA SER A 249 2.25 -17.63 24.84
C SER A 249 1.08 -16.86 24.23
N LEU A 250 1.16 -16.47 22.97
CA LEU A 250 0.10 -15.74 22.27
C LEU A 250 -1.05 -16.64 21.81
N MET A 251 -0.76 -17.89 21.46
CA MET A 251 -1.74 -18.81 20.86
C MET A 251 -2.31 -19.85 21.83
N ASN A 252 -1.58 -20.23 22.89
CA ASN A 252 -2.00 -21.32 23.78
C ASN A 252 -3.26 -21.03 24.60
N ASN A 253 -3.57 -19.76 24.84
CA ASN A 253 -4.77 -19.37 25.60
C ASN A 253 -6.01 -19.19 24.72
N GLU A 254 -5.85 -19.20 23.39
CA GLU A 254 -6.92 -18.86 22.45
C GLU A 254 -7.50 -20.11 21.82
N ARG A 255 -8.80 -20.35 22.04
CA ARG A 255 -9.55 -21.43 21.37
C ARG A 255 -10.34 -20.93 20.15
N ASP A 256 -10.43 -19.62 19.99
CA ASP A 256 -11.17 -18.99 18.90
C ASP A 256 -10.33 -18.91 17.63
N ILE A 257 -10.67 -19.75 16.65
CA ILE A 257 -10.06 -19.74 15.30
C ILE A 257 -9.97 -18.31 14.72
N PRO A 258 -11.00 -17.44 14.80
CA PRO A 258 -10.90 -16.04 14.38
C PRO A 258 -9.74 -15.25 14.99
N VAL A 259 -9.49 -15.43 16.29
CA VAL A 259 -8.41 -14.74 17.02
C VAL A 259 -7.07 -15.27 16.55
N ILE A 260 -6.94 -16.59 16.42
CA ILE A 260 -5.73 -17.25 15.91
C ILE A 260 -5.41 -16.78 14.49
N THR A 261 -6.39 -16.76 13.58
CA THR A 261 -6.22 -16.26 12.21
C THR A 261 -5.82 -14.78 12.20
N PHE A 262 -6.43 -13.96 13.07
CA PHE A 262 -6.05 -12.55 13.20
C PHE A 262 -4.60 -12.38 13.66
N LEU A 263 -4.19 -13.08 14.73
CA LEU A 263 -2.82 -13.06 15.24
C LEU A 263 -1.83 -13.53 14.18
N ALA A 264 -2.16 -14.59 13.45
CA ALA A 264 -1.34 -15.11 12.37
C ALA A 264 -1.20 -14.11 11.22
N LEU A 265 -2.28 -13.47 10.77
CA LEU A 265 -2.23 -12.41 9.76
C LEU A 265 -1.39 -11.22 10.24
N ARG A 266 -1.46 -10.87 11.54
CA ARG A 266 -0.59 -9.82 12.10
C ARG A 266 0.88 -10.22 12.10
N LEU A 267 1.20 -11.45 12.45
CA LEU A 267 2.56 -11.99 12.39
C LEU A 267 3.08 -12.07 10.96
N VAL A 268 2.28 -12.50 9.99
CA VAL A 268 2.64 -12.49 8.56
C VAL A 268 2.98 -11.08 8.10
N LEU A 269 2.20 -10.06 8.49
CA LEU A 269 2.52 -8.66 8.16
C LEU A 269 3.82 -8.17 8.82
N LEU A 270 4.09 -8.57 10.07
CA LEU A 270 5.34 -8.24 10.75
C LEU A 270 6.54 -8.91 10.05
N LEU A 271 6.43 -10.19 9.75
CA LEU A 271 7.45 -10.96 9.02
C LEU A 271 7.70 -10.38 7.63
N ALA A 272 6.65 -10.02 6.89
CA ALA A 272 6.78 -9.36 5.59
C ALA A 272 7.53 -8.03 5.70
N SER A 273 7.20 -7.22 6.71
CA SER A 273 7.86 -5.93 6.96
C SER A 273 9.35 -6.09 7.26
N ILE A 274 9.71 -7.03 8.15
CA ILE A 274 11.11 -7.30 8.51
C ILE A 274 11.85 -7.90 7.31
N ALA A 275 11.25 -8.87 6.62
CA ALA A 275 11.83 -9.43 5.40
C ALA A 275 12.10 -8.34 4.36
N LYS A 276 11.18 -7.38 4.17
CA LYS A 276 11.34 -6.32 3.17
C LYS A 276 12.56 -5.44 3.48
N LYS A 277 12.76 -5.16 4.76
CA LYS A 277 13.87 -4.38 5.29
C LYS A 277 15.23 -5.05 5.06
N PHE A 278 15.31 -6.38 5.13
CA PHE A 278 16.57 -7.13 5.02
C PHE A 278 16.73 -7.93 3.71
N GLU A 279 15.72 -8.03 2.86
CA GLU A 279 15.82 -8.74 1.58
C GLU A 279 16.59 -7.88 0.56
N LEU A 280 17.78 -8.31 0.14
CA LEU A 280 18.60 -7.61 -0.84
C LEU A 280 18.42 -8.10 -2.29
N GLY A 281 17.63 -9.18 -2.47
CA GLY A 281 17.45 -9.88 -3.74
C GLY A 281 16.06 -9.74 -4.38
N SER A 282 15.70 -10.73 -5.21
CA SER A 282 14.36 -10.83 -5.83
C SER A 282 13.26 -10.80 -4.78
N SER A 283 12.13 -10.15 -5.05
CA SER A 283 10.93 -10.10 -4.18
C SER A 283 10.21 -11.45 -4.00
N SER A 284 10.94 -12.56 -4.08
CA SER A 284 10.45 -13.93 -4.01
C SER A 284 10.02 -14.28 -2.59
N LEU A 285 10.79 -13.88 -1.57
CA LEU A 285 10.39 -14.11 -0.18
C LEU A 285 9.20 -13.23 0.18
N GLN A 286 9.18 -11.96 -0.27
CA GLN A 286 8.00 -11.11 -0.13
C GLN A 286 6.74 -11.72 -0.72
N ARG A 287 6.86 -12.28 -1.94
CA ARG A 287 5.73 -12.95 -2.59
C ARG A 287 5.32 -14.22 -1.86
N TYR A 288 6.28 -15.00 -1.34
CA TYR A 288 5.99 -16.21 -0.56
C TYR A 288 5.25 -15.88 0.73
N ILE A 289 5.75 -14.92 1.53
CA ILE A 289 5.10 -14.45 2.76
C ILE A 289 3.71 -13.87 2.45
N TRP A 290 3.57 -13.13 1.35
CA TRP A 290 2.27 -12.59 0.96
C TRP A 290 1.28 -13.69 0.59
N ASN A 291 1.72 -14.73 -0.13
CA ASN A 291 0.87 -15.85 -0.53
C ASN A 291 0.51 -16.76 0.66
N SER A 292 1.32 -16.81 1.72
CA SER A 292 1.07 -17.62 2.92
C SER A 292 -0.17 -17.17 3.70
N ARG A 293 -0.70 -15.96 3.42
CA ARG A 293 -1.99 -15.51 3.96
C ARG A 293 -3.12 -16.48 3.63
N MET A 294 -3.13 -17.08 2.44
CA MET A 294 -4.21 -17.98 2.02
C MET A 294 -4.19 -19.29 2.83
N PRO A 295 -3.05 -20.00 2.97
CA PRO A 295 -2.93 -21.11 3.92
C PRO A 295 -3.28 -20.73 5.37
N VAL A 296 -2.87 -19.56 5.87
CA VAL A 296 -3.23 -19.10 7.23
C VAL A 296 -4.74 -18.94 7.40
N VAL A 297 -5.37 -18.37 6.39
CA VAL A 297 -6.80 -18.08 6.34
C VAL A 297 -7.61 -19.37 6.21
N ASN A 298 -7.08 -20.38 5.53
CA ASN A 298 -7.71 -21.69 5.34
C ASN A 298 -7.33 -22.74 6.39
N ALA A 299 -6.42 -22.44 7.30
CA ALA A 299 -5.95 -23.39 8.30
C ALA A 299 -7.09 -23.88 9.20
N HIS A 300 -7.08 -25.17 9.52
CA HIS A 300 -8.13 -25.81 10.32
C HIS A 300 -7.71 -26.05 11.77
N SER A 301 -6.42 -25.87 12.08
CA SER A 301 -5.88 -26.07 13.42
C SER A 301 -4.85 -24.99 13.80
N CYS A 302 -4.72 -24.75 15.11
CA CYS A 302 -3.67 -23.86 15.63
C CYS A 302 -2.27 -24.40 15.30
N GLU A 303 -2.10 -25.72 15.24
CA GLU A 303 -0.82 -26.35 14.91
C GLU A 303 -0.38 -26.07 13.48
N GLU A 304 -1.29 -26.14 12.50
CA GLU A 304 -1.00 -25.79 11.11
C GLU A 304 -0.52 -24.34 11.00
N VAL A 305 -1.25 -23.41 11.64
CA VAL A 305 -0.88 -22.00 11.67
C VAL A 305 0.51 -21.80 12.29
N ARG A 306 0.79 -22.49 13.41
CA ARG A 306 2.09 -22.40 14.09
C ARG A 306 3.23 -22.91 13.22
N ARG A 307 3.08 -24.07 12.58
CA ARG A 307 4.11 -24.64 11.68
C ARG A 307 4.43 -23.69 10.54
N LEU A 308 3.39 -23.09 9.94
CA LEU A 308 3.57 -22.11 8.88
C LEU A 308 4.28 -20.85 9.37
N LEU A 309 3.90 -20.31 10.53
CA LEU A 309 4.55 -19.12 11.09
C LEU A 309 6.02 -19.39 11.48
N ASP A 310 6.32 -20.57 12.00
CA ASP A 310 7.68 -21.02 12.30
C ASP A 310 8.54 -21.09 11.02
N GLU A 311 8.00 -21.67 9.95
CA GLU A 311 8.69 -21.75 8.65
C GLU A 311 8.98 -20.34 8.09
N LEU A 312 7.98 -19.46 8.09
CA LEU A 312 8.17 -18.08 7.65
C LEU A 312 9.19 -17.35 8.51
N ALA A 313 9.12 -17.51 9.84
CA ALA A 313 10.07 -16.89 10.76
C ALA A 313 11.51 -17.36 10.52
N LEU A 314 11.72 -18.65 10.25
CA LEU A 314 13.03 -19.20 9.88
C LEU A 314 13.58 -18.50 8.63
N LEU A 315 12.79 -18.44 7.56
CA LEU A 315 13.21 -17.81 6.30
C LEU A 315 13.55 -16.32 6.49
N VAL A 316 12.74 -15.59 7.25
CA VAL A 316 13.01 -14.17 7.54
C VAL A 316 14.27 -14.00 8.39
N MET A 317 14.45 -14.82 9.42
CA MET A 317 15.64 -14.80 10.27
C MET A 317 16.92 -15.14 9.48
N GLU A 318 16.85 -16.01 8.48
CA GLU A 318 17.99 -16.29 7.59
C GLU A 318 18.38 -15.07 6.75
N GLU A 319 17.42 -14.34 6.20
CA GLU A 319 17.71 -13.07 5.49
C GLU A 319 18.27 -12.01 6.43
N VAL A 320 17.71 -11.89 7.65
CA VAL A 320 18.27 -11.02 8.69
C VAL A 320 19.73 -11.40 8.97
N LYS A 321 20.04 -12.69 9.10
CA LYS A 321 21.40 -13.15 9.36
C LYS A 321 22.36 -12.76 8.24
N LYS A 322 21.95 -12.98 6.99
CA LYS A 322 22.73 -12.65 5.79
C LYS A 322 23.06 -11.17 5.70
N VAL A 323 22.17 -10.29 6.13
CA VAL A 323 22.44 -8.85 6.05
C VAL A 323 23.16 -8.32 7.28
N ARG A 324 22.72 -8.73 8.47
CA ARG A 324 23.20 -8.17 9.73
C ARG A 324 24.55 -8.74 10.19
N PHE A 325 24.83 -10.00 9.89
CA PHE A 325 26.07 -10.67 10.33
C PHE A 325 27.05 -10.94 9.18
N SER A 326 26.82 -10.35 8.00
CA SER A 326 27.81 -10.28 6.93
C SER A 326 28.70 -9.04 7.06
N ASP A 327 29.51 -8.78 6.04
CA ASP A 327 30.25 -7.52 5.89
C ASP A 327 29.31 -6.30 5.86
N GLY A 328 29.82 -5.14 6.29
CA GLY A 328 29.06 -3.88 6.37
C GLY A 328 28.41 -3.42 5.05
N TRP A 329 28.83 -3.98 3.91
CA TRP A 329 28.25 -3.71 2.60
C TRP A 329 26.75 -4.04 2.53
N HIS A 330 26.31 -5.22 3.01
CA HIS A 330 24.91 -5.63 2.91
C HIS A 330 23.99 -4.71 3.73
N LEU A 331 24.47 -4.24 4.89
CA LEU A 331 23.72 -3.30 5.71
C LEU A 331 23.57 -1.94 5.01
N ILE A 332 24.64 -1.43 4.40
CA ILE A 332 24.57 -0.19 3.63
C ILE A 332 23.68 -0.34 2.39
N GLU A 333 23.69 -1.51 1.75
CA GLU A 333 22.81 -1.80 0.63
C GLU A 333 21.34 -1.85 1.07
N ALA A 334 21.04 -2.40 2.25
CA ALA A 334 19.70 -2.37 2.85
C ALA A 334 19.23 -0.94 3.14
N VAL A 335 20.11 -0.10 3.71
CA VAL A 335 19.86 1.33 3.92
C VAL A 335 19.61 2.04 2.59
N ARG A 336 20.42 1.75 1.56
CA ARG A 336 20.29 2.32 0.21
C ARG A 336 18.96 1.95 -0.43
N LYS A 337 18.54 0.68 -0.33
CA LYS A 337 17.25 0.19 -0.82
C LYS A 337 16.09 0.89 -0.10
N TYR A 338 16.13 0.93 1.23
CA TYR A 338 15.12 1.62 2.03
C TYR A 338 15.00 3.10 1.67
N ALA A 339 16.14 3.79 1.52
CA ALA A 339 16.18 5.17 1.06
C ALA A 339 15.61 5.33 -0.36
N GLY A 340 15.89 4.39 -1.27
CA GLY A 340 15.34 4.34 -2.62
C GLY A 340 13.82 4.23 -2.69
N GLU A 341 13.20 3.56 -1.71
CA GLU A 341 11.75 3.41 -1.63
C GLU A 341 11.07 4.56 -0.88
N ASN A 342 11.80 5.23 0.02
CA ASN A 342 11.26 6.23 0.95
C ASN A 342 11.84 7.64 0.75
N PHE A 343 12.57 7.92 -0.33
CA PHE A 343 13.26 9.21 -0.56
C PHE A 343 12.31 10.43 -0.57
N CYS A 344 11.03 10.20 -0.86
CA CYS A 344 10.01 11.25 -0.85
C CYS A 344 9.62 11.68 0.58
N CYS A 345 9.99 10.89 1.57
CA CYS A 345 9.81 11.18 2.99
C CYS A 345 11.05 11.90 3.55
N ARG A 346 10.91 12.50 4.73
CA ARG A 346 12.06 12.97 5.50
C ARG A 346 12.83 11.76 6.04
N LEU A 347 14.10 11.64 5.65
CA LEU A 347 14.99 10.55 6.07
C LEU A 347 16.18 11.15 6.82
N GLU A 348 16.25 10.85 8.11
CA GLU A 348 17.36 11.27 8.97
C GLU A 348 18.30 10.10 9.22
N LEU A 349 19.60 10.37 9.18
CA LEU A 349 20.63 9.35 9.39
C LEU A 349 20.53 8.73 10.80
N SER A 350 20.20 9.51 11.82
CA SER A 350 19.90 9.04 13.18
C SER A 350 18.81 7.98 13.20
N SER A 351 17.67 8.28 12.57
CA SER A 351 16.52 7.37 12.49
C SER A 351 16.84 6.10 11.70
N LEU A 352 17.63 6.21 10.64
CA LEU A 352 18.07 5.04 9.86
C LEU A 352 19.10 4.22 10.64
N ALA A 353 20.00 4.87 11.37
CA ALA A 353 20.99 4.19 12.19
C ALA A 353 20.30 3.37 13.29
N GLU A 354 19.34 3.95 13.99
CA GLU A 354 18.51 3.24 14.97
C GLU A 354 17.74 2.08 14.32
N MET A 355 17.08 2.33 13.20
CA MET A 355 16.31 1.31 12.50
C MET A 355 17.17 0.12 12.08
N PHE A 356 18.37 0.35 11.56
CA PHE A 356 19.27 -0.71 11.07
C PHE A 356 20.31 -1.16 12.11
N TYR A 357 20.20 -0.72 13.37
CA TYR A 357 21.16 -1.02 14.45
C TYR A 357 22.61 -0.66 14.12
N LEU A 358 22.80 0.46 13.41
CA LEU A 358 24.09 1.04 13.08
C LEU A 358 24.52 2.10 14.09
N ASN A 359 25.83 2.30 14.18
CA ASN A 359 26.37 3.49 14.83
C ASN A 359 26.09 4.71 13.94
N GLU A 360 25.34 5.69 14.48
CA GLU A 360 25.01 6.94 13.80
C GLU A 360 26.25 7.70 13.31
N ALA A 361 27.35 7.67 14.08
CA ALA A 361 28.59 8.34 13.73
C ALA A 361 29.30 7.70 12.52
N ASP A 362 29.15 6.39 12.33
CA ASP A 362 29.84 5.63 11.28
C ASP A 362 29.03 5.54 9.99
N LEU A 363 27.69 5.58 10.08
CA LEU A 363 26.80 5.42 8.93
C LEU A 363 27.11 6.39 7.76
N PRO A 364 27.32 7.71 7.96
CA PRO A 364 27.65 8.61 6.84
C PRO A 364 28.94 8.21 6.13
N ARG A 365 29.98 7.81 6.89
CA ARG A 365 31.28 7.40 6.36
C ARG A 365 31.16 6.10 5.57
N GLN A 366 30.54 5.08 6.15
CA GLN A 366 30.33 3.79 5.51
C GLN A 366 29.46 3.92 4.26
N PHE A 367 28.38 4.70 4.34
CA PHE A 367 27.51 4.95 3.19
C PHE A 367 28.29 5.58 2.02
N LYS A 368 29.08 6.63 2.28
CA LYS A 368 29.90 7.28 1.24
C LYS A 368 30.97 6.33 0.68
N GLN A 369 31.58 5.50 1.52
CA GLN A 369 32.60 4.53 1.09
C GLN A 369 32.02 3.47 0.13
N HIS A 370 30.82 2.96 0.41
CA HIS A 370 30.20 1.90 -0.39
C HIS A 370 29.38 2.41 -1.58
N VAL A 371 28.66 3.53 -1.42
CA VAL A 371 27.77 4.11 -2.44
C VAL A 371 28.49 5.15 -3.32
N GLY A 372 29.64 5.66 -2.86
CA GLY A 372 30.50 6.61 -3.59
C GLY A 372 30.09 8.08 -3.44
N ILE A 373 28.92 8.37 -2.88
CA ILE A 373 28.42 9.74 -2.66
C ILE A 373 27.84 9.89 -1.25
N ALA A 374 27.78 11.13 -0.74
CA ALA A 374 27.18 11.38 0.57
C ALA A 374 25.68 11.03 0.56
N PHE A 375 25.14 10.63 1.71
CA PHE A 375 23.73 10.24 1.84
C PHE A 375 22.77 11.35 1.39
N SER A 376 23.04 12.60 1.77
CA SER A 376 22.25 13.77 1.34
C SER A 376 22.24 13.96 -0.18
N ASP A 377 23.37 13.70 -0.84
CA ASP A 377 23.51 13.81 -2.29
C ASP A 377 22.78 12.67 -2.98
N TYR A 378 22.83 11.46 -2.39
CA TYR A 378 22.07 10.31 -2.86
C TYR A 378 20.55 10.57 -2.83
N ILE A 379 20.02 11.06 -1.71
CA ILE A 379 18.60 11.43 -1.60
C ILE A 379 18.25 12.54 -2.61
N THR A 380 19.09 13.57 -2.72
CA THR A 380 18.88 14.65 -3.69
C THR A 380 18.83 14.10 -5.12
N LYS A 381 19.75 13.20 -5.47
CA LYS A 381 19.77 12.54 -6.79
C LYS A 381 18.49 11.76 -7.04
N LEU A 382 18.03 10.94 -6.08
CA LEU A 382 16.76 10.19 -6.22
C LEU A 382 15.57 11.11 -6.44
N ARG A 383 15.44 12.17 -5.62
CA ARG A 383 14.36 13.16 -5.74
C ARG A 383 14.38 13.86 -7.09
N MET A 384 15.56 14.25 -7.57
CA MET A 384 15.71 14.94 -8.86
C MET A 384 15.42 14.02 -10.03
N THR A 385 15.93 12.79 -10.03
CA THR A 385 15.61 11.79 -11.05
C THR A 385 14.11 11.53 -11.11
N LYS A 386 13.42 11.43 -9.96
CA LYS A 386 11.96 11.31 -9.93
C LYS A 386 11.27 12.56 -10.49
N ALA A 387 11.76 13.75 -10.14
CA ALA A 387 11.22 15.01 -10.65
C ALA A 387 11.37 15.13 -12.18
N GLU A 388 12.51 14.73 -12.74
CA GLU A 388 12.72 14.69 -14.19
C GLU A 388 11.71 13.76 -14.88
N GLN A 389 11.48 12.56 -14.32
CA GLN A 389 10.47 11.64 -14.83
C GLN A 389 9.06 12.25 -14.81
N LEU A 390 8.68 12.89 -13.71
CA LEU A 390 7.37 13.52 -13.57
C LEU A 390 7.21 14.77 -14.44
N LEU A 391 8.29 15.51 -14.72
CA LEU A 391 8.27 16.70 -15.58
C LEU A 391 8.10 16.39 -17.06
N GLN A 392 8.33 15.13 -17.47
CA GLN A 392 8.02 14.65 -18.82
C GLN A 392 6.51 14.44 -19.03
N ASP A 393 5.73 14.45 -17.95
CA ASP A 393 4.27 14.51 -18.01
C ASP A 393 3.80 15.97 -17.94
N ASN A 394 3.10 16.42 -18.98
CA ASN A 394 2.59 17.78 -19.08
C ASN A 394 1.35 18.01 -18.22
N GLY A 395 0.70 16.94 -17.75
CA GLY A 395 -0.44 17.08 -16.87
C GLY A 395 -0.04 17.77 -15.56
N LEU A 396 0.94 17.21 -14.84
CA LEU A 396 1.13 17.57 -13.43
C LEU A 396 1.57 19.03 -13.25
N LYS A 397 1.01 19.73 -12.25
CA LYS A 397 1.52 21.06 -11.91
C LYS A 397 2.90 20.93 -11.26
N VAL A 398 3.81 21.86 -11.54
CA VAL A 398 5.18 21.82 -11.00
C VAL A 398 5.21 21.82 -9.46
N GLY A 399 4.25 22.50 -8.82
CA GLY A 399 4.08 22.45 -7.37
C GLY A 399 3.70 21.07 -6.84
N ASP A 400 2.95 20.27 -7.61
CA ASP A 400 2.59 18.91 -7.23
C ASP A 400 3.79 17.99 -7.42
N ILE A 401 4.54 18.14 -8.51
CA ILE A 401 5.81 17.43 -8.75
C ILE A 401 6.78 17.65 -7.60
N ALA A 402 6.90 18.88 -7.08
CA ALA A 402 7.74 19.17 -5.92
C ALA A 402 7.36 18.29 -4.72
N ARG A 403 6.07 18.21 -4.37
CA ARG A 403 5.57 17.38 -3.26
C ARG A 403 5.76 15.88 -3.53
N LEU A 404 5.50 15.45 -4.76
CA LEU A 404 5.67 14.06 -5.16
C LEU A 404 7.13 13.62 -5.11
N ALA A 405 8.07 14.50 -5.46
CA ALA A 405 9.51 14.31 -5.36
C ALA A 405 10.07 14.50 -3.93
N GLY A 406 9.22 14.76 -2.91
CA GLY A 406 9.63 14.84 -1.50
C GLY A 406 10.13 16.20 -1.03
N TYR A 407 9.75 17.28 -1.72
CA TYR A 407 9.99 18.65 -1.26
C TYR A 407 8.74 19.22 -0.58
N SER A 408 8.94 19.91 0.55
CA SER A 408 7.88 20.57 1.29
C SER A 408 7.33 21.81 0.59
N GLY A 409 8.12 22.46 -0.28
CA GLY A 409 7.74 23.71 -0.92
C GLY A 409 8.34 23.90 -2.31
N PHE A 410 7.61 24.64 -3.15
CA PHE A 410 7.97 24.94 -4.53
C PHE A 410 9.31 25.68 -4.66
N GLY A 411 9.57 26.68 -3.82
CA GLY A 411 10.81 27.47 -3.90
C GLY A 411 12.09 26.64 -3.70
N GLY A 412 12.12 25.82 -2.65
CA GLY A 412 13.24 24.91 -2.38
C GLY A 412 13.47 23.90 -3.50
N PHE A 413 12.38 23.36 -4.05
CA PHE A 413 12.42 22.46 -5.20
C PHE A 413 13.01 23.14 -6.45
N CYS A 414 12.52 24.32 -6.83
CA CYS A 414 12.99 25.00 -8.03
C CYS A 414 14.49 25.32 -7.99
N SER A 415 14.99 25.79 -6.85
CA SER A 415 16.41 26.07 -6.66
C SER A 415 17.26 24.80 -6.75
N ALA A 416 16.82 23.72 -6.08
CA ALA A 416 17.50 22.43 -6.12
C ALA A 416 17.50 21.83 -7.54
N PHE A 417 16.37 21.88 -8.24
CA PHE A 417 16.22 21.35 -9.59
C PHE A 417 17.06 22.12 -10.61
N LYS A 418 17.12 23.45 -10.50
CA LYS A 418 17.99 24.26 -11.37
C LYS A 418 19.47 23.95 -11.13
N LYS A 419 19.87 23.78 -9.86
CA LYS A 419 21.24 23.37 -9.52
C LYS A 419 21.60 21.98 -10.06
N TYR A 420 20.64 21.05 -10.03
CA TYR A 420 20.86 19.67 -10.48
C TYR A 420 20.86 19.53 -12.02
N SER A 421 19.85 20.09 -12.69
CA SER A 421 19.61 19.90 -14.13
C SER A 421 20.18 21.01 -15.03
N GLY A 422 20.66 22.11 -14.43
CA GLY A 422 21.13 23.31 -15.12
C GLY A 422 20.02 24.27 -15.59
N GLN A 423 18.74 23.86 -15.52
CA GLN A 423 17.60 24.63 -16.03
C GLN A 423 16.42 24.62 -15.05
N SER A 424 15.52 25.60 -15.15
CA SER A 424 14.33 25.62 -14.28
C SER A 424 13.38 24.46 -14.62
N PRO A 425 12.55 23.97 -13.67
CA PRO A 425 11.57 22.92 -13.96
C PRO A 425 10.65 23.25 -15.14
N LYS A 426 10.26 24.54 -15.27
CA LYS A 426 9.43 25.03 -16.37
C LYS A 426 10.15 24.93 -17.72
N ALA A 427 11.38 25.43 -17.79
CA ALA A 427 12.20 25.34 -19.00
C ALA A 427 12.50 23.87 -19.38
N TYR A 428 12.69 23.00 -18.39
CA TYR A 428 12.86 21.57 -18.60
C TYR A 428 11.63 20.95 -19.27
N ARG A 429 10.44 21.23 -18.75
CA ARG A 429 9.18 20.75 -19.34
C ARG A 429 9.00 21.25 -20.77
N GLU A 430 9.19 22.56 -21.00
CA GLU A 430 9.04 23.18 -22.32
C GLU A 430 9.93 22.49 -23.36
N ARG A 431 11.20 22.24 -23.04
CA ARG A 431 12.13 21.52 -23.92
C ARG A 431 11.65 20.11 -24.30
N PHE A 432 11.09 19.35 -23.35
CA PHE A 432 10.58 18.00 -23.63
C PHE A 432 9.27 18.01 -24.43
N SER A 433 8.41 19.00 -24.21
CA SER A 433 7.18 19.17 -24.98
C SER A 433 7.48 19.48 -26.46
N GLN A 434 8.46 20.35 -26.72
CA GLN A 434 8.90 20.70 -28.08
C GLN A 434 9.61 19.53 -28.78
N GLY A 435 10.41 18.74 -28.04
CA GLY A 435 11.11 17.57 -28.58
C GLY A 435 10.20 16.39 -28.95
N ARG A 436 9.01 16.26 -28.34
CA ARG A 436 8.00 15.27 -28.75
C ARG A 436 7.26 15.71 -30.02
N ALA A 437 6.94 17.00 -30.15
CA ALA A 437 6.29 17.55 -31.35
C ALA A 437 7.17 17.38 -32.60
N ALA A 438 8.49 17.55 -32.48
CA ALA A 438 9.44 17.40 -33.59
C ALA A 438 9.75 15.94 -34.00
N ARG A 439 9.40 14.93 -33.18
CA ARG A 439 9.64 13.50 -33.44
C ARG A 439 8.37 12.73 -33.86
N GLY A 440 7.22 13.39 -33.85
CA GLY A 440 5.93 12.84 -34.28
C GLY A 440 5.48 13.35 -35.66
N CYS A 441 6.38 13.97 -36.43
CA CYS A 441 6.17 14.32 -37.83
C CYS A 441 6.89 13.33 -38.75
#